data_AF-A0A0N4Z048-F1
#
_entry.id   AF-A0A0N4Z048-F1
#
_cell.length_a   1.000
_cell.length_b   1.000
_cell.length_c   1.000
_cell.angle_alpha   90.00
_cell.angle_beta   90.00
_cell.angle_gamma   90.00
#
_symmetry.space_group_name_H-M   'P 1'
#
loop_
_entity.id
_entity.type
_entity.pdbx_description
1 polymer ?
#
loop_
_entity_poly.entity_id
_entity_poly.type
_entity_poly.pdbx_seq_one_letter_code
_entity_poly.pdbx_strand_id
1 'polypeptide(L)'
;MSTAQQRLNLEANDRRIAGIEALFGNTGVRLKKDGRYLIGEGILMKMCRKKPKQRQFYLFNDILVYASFGIDKKHFNKQHIIPLEKVQLIDLKDEDNKKNGWVIRTPNKSFAVYAATNSEKNEWINHIYKCITYLQRECGKTLATDFAAEWIPDKEAIACMVCCKTVFGIIHRRHHCRACGKVVCSKCSNNTWHLPNISPKDVRVCDQCISLLRQGKKVVPYAHANHITSNENCQRNSHNIPIQSLNETTLSDSSDDEEDDSSANKIINSQTRMFNSNNPQDPFDDFTTNEPRNNSLF
;
A
#
# COMPACT_ATOMS: atom_id res chain seq x y z
N MET A 1 -28.59 19.32 -13.89
CA MET A 1 -27.73 20.35 -14.54
C MET A 1 -28.23 20.65 -15.94
N SER A 2 -28.00 21.86 -16.45
CA SER A 2 -28.05 22.09 -17.90
C SER A 2 -26.96 21.23 -18.58
N THR A 3 -27.24 20.72 -19.77
CA THR A 3 -26.30 19.92 -20.57
C THR A 3 -24.96 20.63 -20.78
N ALA A 4 -24.94 21.97 -20.78
CA ALA A 4 -23.75 22.79 -20.87
C ALA A 4 -22.82 22.67 -19.65
N GLN A 5 -23.35 22.68 -18.42
CA GLN A 5 -22.53 22.59 -17.20
C GLN A 5 -21.87 21.22 -17.06
N GLN A 6 -22.59 20.15 -17.41
CA GLN A 6 -22.03 18.79 -17.42
C GLN A 6 -20.87 18.67 -18.41
N ARG A 7 -21.02 19.25 -19.61
CA ARG A 7 -19.97 19.28 -20.62
C ARG A 7 -18.72 20.03 -20.14
N LEU A 8 -18.88 21.19 -19.51
CA LEU A 8 -17.76 21.95 -18.96
C LEU A 8 -17.01 21.18 -17.86
N ASN A 9 -17.75 20.48 -16.99
CA ASN A 9 -17.16 19.64 -15.94
C ASN A 9 -16.36 18.46 -16.51
N LEU A 10 -16.87 17.83 -17.57
CA LEU A 10 -16.19 16.77 -18.32
C LEU A 10 -14.89 17.28 -18.96
N GLU A 11 -14.95 18.42 -19.65
CA GLU A 11 -13.76 19.02 -20.28
C GLU A 11 -12.71 19.43 -19.25
N ALA A 12 -13.14 19.94 -18.09
CA ALA A 12 -12.23 20.27 -16.99
C ALA A 12 -11.62 19.01 -16.34
N ASN A 13 -12.36 17.90 -16.25
CA ASN A 13 -11.82 16.61 -15.84
C ASN A 13 -10.76 16.12 -16.83
N ASP A 14 -11.09 16.11 -18.13
CA ASP A 14 -10.16 15.68 -19.19
C ASP A 14 -8.85 16.45 -19.17
N ARG A 15 -8.90 17.78 -18.99
CA ARG A 15 -7.69 18.61 -18.85
C ARG A 15 -6.85 18.23 -17.64
N ARG A 16 -7.47 17.91 -16.50
CA ARG A 16 -6.77 17.45 -15.29
C ARG A 16 -6.09 16.10 -15.53
N ILE A 17 -6.78 15.15 -16.14
CA ILE A 17 -6.21 13.83 -16.46
C ILE A 17 -5.03 13.97 -17.43
N ALA A 18 -5.17 14.77 -18.49
CA ALA A 18 -4.08 15.02 -19.43
C ALA A 18 -2.85 15.68 -18.75
N GLY A 19 -3.10 16.60 -17.81
CA GLY A 19 -2.04 17.19 -16.99
C GLY A 19 -1.28 16.14 -16.18
N ILE A 20 -1.98 15.19 -15.57
CA ILE A 20 -1.35 14.09 -14.82
C ILE A 20 -0.54 13.18 -15.74
N GLU A 21 -1.07 12.80 -16.91
CA GLU A 21 -0.37 11.96 -17.89
C GLU A 21 0.95 12.61 -18.34
N ALA A 22 0.95 13.93 -18.57
CA ALA A 22 2.14 14.67 -18.97
C ALA A 22 3.27 14.58 -17.92
N LEU A 23 2.95 14.46 -16.63
CA LEU A 23 3.94 14.33 -15.56
C LEU A 23 4.70 13.00 -15.61
N PHE A 24 4.17 11.97 -16.29
CA PHE A 24 4.85 10.67 -16.47
C PHE A 24 5.70 10.59 -17.75
N GLY A 25 5.57 11.58 -18.63
CA GLY A 25 6.23 11.60 -19.94
C GLY A 25 6.01 10.29 -20.73
N ASN A 26 7.03 9.88 -21.49
CA ASN A 26 6.95 8.71 -22.37
C ASN A 26 6.94 7.35 -21.62
N THR A 27 7.20 7.36 -20.31
CA THR A 27 7.18 6.13 -19.49
C THR A 27 5.79 5.86 -18.88
N GLY A 28 4.89 6.83 -19.00
CA GLY A 28 3.53 6.74 -18.47
C GLY A 28 2.62 5.85 -19.31
N VAL A 29 1.73 5.16 -18.62
CA VAL A 29 0.54 4.51 -19.17
C VAL A 29 -0.60 5.52 -19.20
N ARG A 30 -1.35 5.53 -20.30
CA ARG A 30 -2.52 6.37 -20.51
C ARG A 30 -3.59 6.13 -19.43
N LEU A 31 -4.00 7.20 -18.79
CA LEU A 31 -5.05 7.29 -17.77
C LEU A 31 -6.39 7.73 -18.36
N LYS A 32 -6.43 8.48 -19.46
CA LYS A 32 -7.72 8.89 -20.06
C LYS A 32 -8.52 7.68 -20.54
N LYS A 33 -9.77 7.59 -20.09
CA LYS A 33 -10.75 6.55 -20.41
C LYS A 33 -12.16 7.13 -20.25
N ASP A 34 -13.08 6.71 -21.11
CA ASP A 34 -14.48 7.15 -21.03
C ASP A 34 -15.10 6.76 -19.69
N GLY A 35 -15.82 7.69 -19.08
CA GLY A 35 -16.44 7.52 -17.75
C GLY A 35 -15.46 7.56 -16.57
N ARG A 36 -14.17 7.85 -16.79
CA ARG A 36 -13.19 8.01 -15.71
C ARG A 36 -13.10 9.46 -15.23
N TYR A 37 -13.19 9.65 -13.92
CA TYR A 37 -13.12 10.95 -13.28
C TYR A 37 -12.05 10.97 -12.21
N LEU A 38 -11.29 12.08 -12.15
CA LEU A 38 -10.34 12.34 -11.07
C LEU A 38 -11.12 12.84 -9.84
N ILE A 39 -11.07 12.05 -8.77
CA ILE A 39 -11.72 12.32 -7.48
C ILE A 39 -10.78 13.05 -6.54
N GLY A 40 -9.49 12.72 -6.55
CA GLY A 40 -8.55 13.39 -5.65
C GLY A 40 -7.10 13.14 -5.98
N GLU A 41 -6.23 13.99 -5.45
CA GLU A 41 -4.78 13.85 -5.54
C GLU A 41 -4.11 14.28 -4.24
N GLY A 42 -2.91 13.79 -3.98
CA GLY A 42 -2.16 14.19 -2.79
C GLY A 42 -0.91 13.35 -2.54
N ILE A 43 -0.07 13.83 -1.62
CA ILE A 43 1.14 13.15 -1.21
C ILE A 43 0.84 12.33 0.05
N LEU A 44 1.10 11.02 -0.01
CA LEU A 44 1.04 10.14 1.16
C LEU A 44 2.42 9.57 1.48
N MET A 45 2.68 9.31 2.76
CA MET A 45 3.87 8.62 3.21
C MET A 45 3.65 7.12 3.11
N LYS A 46 4.29 6.48 2.12
CA LYS A 46 4.20 5.04 1.91
C LYS A 46 5.27 4.32 2.73
N MET A 47 4.85 3.37 3.56
CA MET A 47 5.79 2.47 4.24
C MET A 47 6.41 1.52 3.22
N CYS A 48 7.73 1.56 3.16
CA CYS A 48 8.53 0.65 2.36
C CYS A 48 9.47 -0.11 3.30
N ARG A 49 9.99 -1.25 2.83
CA ARG A 49 10.88 -2.13 3.62
C ARG A 49 11.99 -1.39 4.38
N LYS A 50 12.70 -0.51 3.68
CA LYS A 50 13.90 0.18 4.20
C LYS A 50 13.58 1.47 4.94
N LYS A 51 12.88 2.37 4.25
CA LYS A 51 12.53 3.70 4.75
C LYS A 51 11.14 4.11 4.25
N PRO A 52 10.36 4.84 5.05
CA PRO A 52 9.15 5.52 4.55
C PRO A 52 9.53 6.45 3.39
N LYS A 53 8.67 6.52 2.37
CA LYS A 53 8.88 7.42 1.23
C LYS A 53 7.60 8.13 0.84
N GLN A 54 7.72 9.41 0.53
CA GLN A 54 6.63 10.17 -0.07
C GLN A 54 6.33 9.65 -1.48
N ARG A 55 5.04 9.53 -1.79
CA ARG A 55 4.53 9.13 -3.10
C ARG A 55 3.34 10.02 -3.45
N GLN A 56 3.27 10.43 -4.71
CA GLN A 56 2.09 11.11 -5.23
C GLN A 56 1.01 10.05 -5.51
N PHE A 57 -0.20 10.29 -5.02
CA PHE A 57 -1.38 9.46 -5.26
C PHE A 57 -2.43 10.24 -6.03
N TYR A 58 -3.18 9.51 -6.87
CA TYR A 58 -4.32 10.00 -7.62
C TYR A 58 -5.46 8.99 -7.49
N LEU A 59 -6.60 9.43 -6.96
CA LEU A 59 -7.82 8.65 -6.90
C LEU A 59 -8.69 8.98 -8.10
N PHE A 60 -8.98 7.97 -8.90
CA PHE A 60 -10.05 8.00 -9.88
C PHE A 60 -11.23 7.16 -9.38
N ASN A 61 -12.38 7.30 -10.01
CA ASN A 61 -13.57 6.52 -9.68
C ASN A 61 -13.43 5.00 -9.92
N ASP A 62 -12.49 4.56 -10.76
CA ASP A 62 -12.25 3.14 -11.06
C ASP A 62 -10.84 2.63 -10.73
N ILE A 63 -9.87 3.53 -10.53
CA ILE A 63 -8.46 3.17 -10.27
C ILE A 63 -7.83 4.06 -9.20
N LEU A 64 -6.90 3.50 -8.44
CA LEU A 64 -5.93 4.24 -7.63
C LEU A 64 -4.58 4.22 -8.35
N VAL A 65 -3.98 5.38 -8.55
CA VAL A 65 -2.66 5.53 -9.15
C VAL A 65 -1.69 6.08 -8.12
N TYR A 66 -0.47 5.56 -8.07
CA TYR A 66 0.60 6.19 -7.30
C TYR A 66 1.95 6.11 -8.01
N ALA A 67 2.84 7.05 -7.68
CA ALA A 67 4.11 7.19 -8.35
C ALA A 67 5.22 7.73 -7.45
N SER A 68 6.46 7.52 -7.85
CA SER A 68 7.62 8.11 -7.19
C SER A 68 8.01 9.41 -7.90
N PHE A 69 8.52 10.37 -7.14
CA PHE A 69 9.10 11.59 -7.70
C PHE A 69 10.33 11.24 -8.54
N GLY A 70 10.44 11.84 -9.72
CA GLY A 70 11.63 11.85 -10.54
C GLY A 70 12.75 12.65 -9.89
N ILE A 71 13.97 12.49 -10.39
CA ILE A 71 15.16 13.17 -9.89
C ILE A 71 14.99 14.70 -9.96
N ASP A 72 14.34 15.18 -11.02
CA ASP A 72 14.06 16.60 -11.23
C ASP A 72 12.91 17.16 -10.38
N LYS A 73 12.21 16.30 -9.63
CA LYS A 73 11.00 16.60 -8.84
C LYS A 73 9.85 17.21 -9.64
N LYS A 74 9.95 17.24 -10.98
CA LYS A 74 8.94 17.76 -11.90
C LYS A 74 8.17 16.62 -12.58
N HIS A 75 8.83 15.51 -12.84
CA HIS A 75 8.23 14.32 -13.43
C HIS A 75 8.04 13.22 -12.39
N PHE A 76 7.19 12.26 -12.72
CA PHE A 76 6.97 11.04 -11.94
C PHE A 76 7.50 9.82 -12.68
N ASN A 77 8.00 8.86 -11.92
CA ASN A 77 8.39 7.55 -12.41
C ASN A 77 7.71 6.42 -11.62
N LYS A 78 7.88 5.17 -12.08
CA LYS A 78 7.32 3.97 -11.44
C LYS A 78 5.81 4.13 -11.21
N GLN A 79 5.07 4.42 -12.30
CA GLN A 79 3.61 4.54 -12.25
C GLN A 79 3.00 3.19 -11.89
N HIS A 80 2.21 3.18 -10.83
CA HIS A 80 1.46 2.00 -10.39
C HIS A 80 -0.03 2.28 -10.49
N ILE A 81 -0.73 1.49 -11.32
CA ILE A 81 -2.19 1.60 -11.52
C ILE A 81 -2.85 0.39 -10.86
N ILE A 82 -3.75 0.64 -9.91
CA ILE A 82 -4.47 -0.38 -9.16
C ILE A 82 -5.97 -0.21 -9.41
N PRO A 83 -6.64 -1.18 -10.05
CA PRO A 83 -8.11 -1.19 -10.13
C PRO A 83 -8.73 -1.20 -8.73
N LEU A 84 -9.70 -0.33 -8.47
CA LEU A 84 -10.28 -0.18 -7.14
C LEU A 84 -11.06 -1.42 -6.68
N GLU A 85 -11.61 -2.20 -7.60
CA GLU A 85 -12.22 -3.50 -7.27
C GLU A 85 -11.21 -4.51 -6.68
N LYS A 86 -9.90 -4.25 -6.80
CA LYS A 86 -8.83 -5.03 -6.21
C LYS A 86 -8.28 -4.46 -4.91
N VAL A 87 -8.87 -3.38 -4.39
CA VAL A 87 -8.41 -2.71 -3.17
C VAL A 87 -9.29 -3.12 -1.99
N GLN A 88 -8.64 -3.42 -0.86
CA GLN A 88 -9.28 -3.44 0.46
C GLN A 88 -8.50 -2.52 1.39
N LEU A 89 -9.22 -1.73 2.19
CA LEU A 89 -8.62 -0.84 3.17
C LEU A 89 -8.68 -1.46 4.57
N ILE A 90 -7.62 -1.30 5.36
CA ILE A 90 -7.63 -1.62 6.79
C ILE A 90 -7.17 -0.37 7.54
N ASP A 91 -8.05 0.15 8.38
CA ASP A 91 -7.71 1.29 9.22
C ASP A 91 -6.65 0.90 10.27
N LEU A 92 -5.60 1.70 10.41
CA LEU A 92 -4.56 1.49 11.41
C LEU A 92 -4.81 2.39 12.61
N LYS A 93 -4.67 1.80 13.79
CA LYS A 93 -4.66 2.56 15.04
C LYS A 93 -3.38 3.38 15.12
N ASP A 94 -3.50 4.56 15.71
CA ASP A 94 -2.35 5.43 15.96
C ASP A 94 -1.46 4.81 17.05
N GLU A 95 -0.15 4.76 16.80
CA GLU A 95 0.88 4.26 17.71
C GLU A 95 2.04 5.26 17.73
N ASP A 96 2.56 5.61 18.91
CA ASP A 96 3.72 6.52 19.12
C ASP A 96 3.88 7.62 18.05
N ASN A 97 4.71 7.35 17.02
CA ASN A 97 5.10 8.26 15.93
C ASN A 97 4.42 7.96 14.58
N LYS A 98 3.50 7.00 14.53
CA LYS A 98 2.76 6.53 13.36
C LYS A 98 1.28 6.89 13.53
N LYS A 99 0.89 8.06 13.04
CA LYS A 99 -0.48 8.56 13.13
C LYS A 99 -1.12 8.73 11.77
N ASN A 100 -2.44 8.60 11.71
CA ASN A 100 -3.22 8.78 10.49
C ASN A 100 -2.86 7.74 9.40
N GLY A 101 -2.65 6.49 9.80
CA GLY A 101 -2.30 5.39 8.89
C GLY A 101 -3.48 4.52 8.46
N TRP A 102 -3.36 3.87 7.31
CA TRP A 102 -4.18 2.74 6.88
C TRP A 102 -3.40 1.83 5.92
N VAL A 103 -3.81 0.58 5.78
CA VAL A 103 -3.24 -0.38 4.81
C VAL A 103 -4.10 -0.40 3.56
N ILE A 104 -3.44 -0.30 2.41
CA ILE A 104 -4.02 -0.60 1.10
C ILE A 104 -3.60 -2.02 0.74
N ARG A 105 -4.56 -2.95 0.76
CA ARG A 105 -4.36 -4.34 0.36
C ARG A 105 -4.68 -4.51 -1.11
N THR A 106 -3.82 -5.23 -1.82
CA THR A 106 -4.04 -5.61 -3.22
C THR A 106 -3.56 -7.05 -3.46
N PRO A 107 -3.99 -7.73 -4.54
CA PRO A 107 -3.57 -9.10 -4.85
C PRO A 107 -2.04 -9.27 -5.00
N ASN A 108 -1.35 -8.24 -5.50
CA ASN A 108 0.08 -8.32 -5.81
C ASN A 108 0.98 -7.63 -4.79
N LYS A 109 0.48 -6.59 -4.10
CA LYS A 109 1.28 -5.80 -3.14
C LYS A 109 0.40 -5.05 -2.16
N SER A 110 0.51 -5.41 -0.88
CA SER A 110 -0.12 -4.67 0.22
C SER A 110 0.88 -3.76 0.91
N PHE A 111 0.44 -2.59 1.37
CA PHE A 111 1.31 -1.62 2.04
C PHE A 111 0.53 -0.61 2.89
N ALA A 112 1.10 -0.23 4.02
CA ALA A 112 0.65 0.93 4.80
C ALA A 112 1.00 2.27 4.13
N VAL A 113 0.08 3.22 4.25
CA VAL A 113 0.26 4.64 3.94
C VAL A 113 -0.20 5.50 5.11
N TYR A 114 0.37 6.70 5.22
CA TYR A 114 0.05 7.67 6.25
C TYR A 114 -0.19 9.04 5.63
N ALA A 115 -1.27 9.70 6.04
CA ALA A 115 -1.57 11.08 5.67
C ALA A 115 -0.96 12.07 6.67
N ALA A 116 -0.86 13.36 6.30
CA ALA A 116 -0.30 14.36 7.21
C ALA A 116 -1.27 14.69 8.35
N THR A 117 -2.58 14.58 8.10
CA THR A 117 -3.62 14.82 9.10
C THR A 117 -4.68 13.72 9.13
N ASN A 118 -5.41 13.62 10.25
CA ASN A 118 -6.54 12.71 10.38
C ASN A 118 -7.67 13.05 9.39
N SER A 119 -7.86 14.34 9.10
CA SER A 119 -8.86 14.79 8.12
C SER A 119 -8.54 14.24 6.73
N GLU A 120 -7.29 14.39 6.28
CA GLU A 120 -6.86 13.85 4.99
C GLU A 120 -7.00 12.31 4.94
N LYS A 121 -6.60 11.61 6.00
CA LYS A 121 -6.81 10.15 6.11
C LYS A 121 -8.27 9.79 5.88
N ASN A 122 -9.18 10.44 6.60
CA ASN A 122 -10.61 10.16 6.50
C ASN A 122 -11.16 10.49 5.12
N GLU A 123 -10.73 11.60 4.50
CA GLU A 123 -11.11 11.93 3.13
C GLU A 123 -10.67 10.86 2.12
N TRP A 124 -9.43 10.38 2.20
CA TRP A 124 -8.94 9.33 1.31
C TRP A 124 -9.71 8.03 1.50
N ILE A 125 -9.85 7.57 2.74
CA ILE A 125 -10.55 6.33 3.08
C ILE A 125 -12.01 6.39 2.61
N ASN A 126 -12.71 7.48 2.92
CA ASN A 126 -14.12 7.64 2.57
C ASN A 126 -14.35 7.66 1.05
N HIS A 127 -13.55 8.43 0.29
CA HIS A 127 -13.71 8.48 -1.16
C HIS A 127 -13.36 7.15 -1.84
N ILE A 128 -12.32 6.45 -1.37
CA ILE A 128 -12.00 5.11 -1.89
C ILE A 128 -13.15 4.15 -1.61
N TYR A 129 -13.71 4.13 -0.39
CA TYR A 129 -14.85 3.28 -0.07
C TYR A 129 -16.08 3.59 -0.91
N LYS A 130 -16.40 4.87 -1.14
CA LYS A 130 -17.49 5.29 -2.03
C LYS A 130 -17.30 4.73 -3.45
N CYS A 131 -16.09 4.87 -4.00
CA CYS A 131 -15.78 4.37 -5.34
C CYS A 131 -15.89 2.83 -5.42
N ILE A 132 -15.32 2.09 -4.46
CA ILE A 132 -15.41 0.63 -4.41
C ILE A 132 -16.86 0.16 -4.32
N THR A 133 -17.64 0.79 -3.45
CA THR A 133 -19.06 0.46 -3.24
C THR A 133 -19.86 0.66 -4.53
N TYR A 134 -19.63 1.76 -5.23
CA TYR A 134 -20.26 2.03 -6.52
C TYR A 134 -19.87 1.01 -7.59
N LEU A 135 -18.57 0.68 -7.70
CA LEU A 135 -18.11 -0.34 -8.66
C LEU A 135 -18.77 -1.69 -8.40
N GLN A 136 -18.95 -2.06 -7.14
CA GLN A 136 -19.59 -3.31 -6.76
C GLN A 136 -21.09 -3.30 -7.07
N ARG A 137 -21.81 -2.24 -6.66
CA ARG A 137 -23.28 -2.20 -6.71
C ARG A 137 -23.82 -1.78 -8.07
N GLU A 138 -23.23 -0.75 -8.67
CA GLU A 138 -23.74 -0.11 -9.89
C GLU A 138 -23.05 -0.63 -11.16
N CYS A 139 -21.78 -1.03 -11.06
CA CYS A 139 -21.03 -1.59 -12.20
C CYS A 139 -20.90 -3.12 -12.19
N GLY A 140 -21.41 -3.80 -11.15
CA GLY A 140 -21.37 -5.26 -11.03
C GLY A 140 -19.95 -5.85 -10.93
N LYS A 141 -18.96 -5.09 -10.45
CA LYS A 141 -17.59 -5.56 -10.30
C LYS A 141 -17.45 -6.51 -9.12
N THR A 142 -16.80 -7.66 -9.35
CA THR A 142 -16.42 -8.58 -8.28
C THR A 142 -15.19 -8.06 -7.54
N LEU A 143 -15.29 -7.92 -6.22
CA LEU A 143 -14.18 -7.48 -5.39
C LEU A 143 -13.16 -8.61 -5.17
N ALA A 144 -11.88 -8.26 -5.13
CA ALA A 144 -10.82 -9.21 -4.79
C ALA A 144 -10.97 -9.71 -3.35
N THR A 145 -10.65 -10.98 -3.12
CA THR A 145 -10.71 -11.64 -1.80
C THR A 145 -9.36 -12.21 -1.35
N ASP A 146 -8.41 -12.37 -2.29
CA ASP A 146 -7.05 -12.82 -2.00
C ASP A 146 -6.08 -11.64 -2.17
N PHE A 147 -5.33 -11.35 -1.10
CA PHE A 147 -4.43 -10.20 -1.03
C PHE A 147 -3.01 -10.63 -0.66
N ALA A 148 -2.01 -9.94 -1.21
CA ALA A 148 -0.62 -10.16 -0.85
C ALA A 148 -0.38 -9.81 0.64
N ALA A 149 0.57 -10.49 1.27
CA ALA A 149 0.99 -10.16 2.62
C ALA A 149 1.68 -8.79 2.66
N GLU A 150 1.38 -8.00 3.69
CA GLU A 150 2.19 -6.83 4.01
C GLU A 150 3.55 -7.28 4.55
N TRP A 151 4.60 -6.62 4.07
CA TRP A 151 5.96 -6.90 4.52
C TRP A 151 6.29 -6.08 5.75
N ILE A 152 6.82 -6.77 6.75
CA ILE A 152 7.31 -6.12 7.97
C ILE A 152 8.55 -5.28 7.60
N PRO A 153 8.59 -3.99 7.97
CA PRO A 153 9.75 -3.14 7.75
C PRO A 153 11.02 -3.74 8.35
N ASP A 154 12.16 -3.57 7.67
CA ASP A 154 13.43 -4.18 8.07
C ASP A 154 13.86 -3.75 9.48
N LYS A 155 13.58 -2.49 9.84
CA LYS A 155 13.89 -1.92 11.16
C LYS A 155 13.09 -2.53 12.30
N GLU A 156 11.93 -3.12 12.01
CA GLU A 156 11.07 -3.75 13.01
C GLU A 156 11.47 -5.22 13.28
N ALA A 157 12.37 -5.78 12.46
CA ALA A 157 12.89 -7.13 12.63
C ALA A 157 14.40 -7.10 12.88
N ILE A 158 14.79 -7.22 14.15
CA ILE A 158 16.20 -7.31 14.58
C ILE A 158 16.74 -8.74 14.37
N ALA A 159 15.88 -9.76 14.49
CA ALA A 159 16.24 -11.16 14.29
C ALA A 159 15.23 -11.90 13.40
N CYS A 160 15.63 -13.05 12.88
CA CYS A 160 14.79 -13.90 12.04
C CYS A 160 13.51 -14.33 12.78
N MET A 161 12.36 -14.02 12.20
CA MET A 161 11.03 -14.30 12.76
C MET A 161 10.56 -15.75 12.61
N VAL A 162 11.47 -16.66 12.25
CA VAL A 162 11.23 -18.11 12.18
C VAL A 162 12.09 -18.83 13.19
N CYS A 163 13.42 -18.67 13.14
CA CYS A 163 14.31 -19.37 14.08
C CYS A 163 14.61 -18.60 15.38
N CYS A 164 14.42 -17.28 15.40
CA CYS A 164 14.78 -16.39 16.52
C CYS A 164 16.25 -16.42 16.96
N LYS A 165 17.11 -17.10 16.20
CA LYS A 165 18.54 -17.28 16.51
C LYS A 165 19.43 -16.37 15.67
N THR A 166 19.04 -16.12 14.42
CA THR A 166 19.83 -15.27 13.52
C THR A 166 19.48 -13.81 13.74
N VAL A 167 20.38 -13.07 14.40
CA VAL A 167 20.34 -11.60 14.45
C VAL A 167 20.80 -11.05 13.11
N PHE A 168 20.06 -10.09 12.57
CA PHE A 168 20.37 -9.46 11.29
C PHE A 168 21.40 -8.36 11.43
N GLY A 169 22.24 -8.21 10.42
CA GLY A 169 23.33 -7.24 10.36
C GLY A 169 24.08 -7.36 9.05
N ILE A 170 25.38 -7.05 9.05
CA ILE A 170 26.22 -7.13 7.84
C ILE A 170 26.36 -8.57 7.35
N ILE A 171 26.58 -9.52 8.28
CA ILE A 171 26.83 -10.94 7.96
C ILE A 171 25.52 -11.66 7.60
N HIS A 172 24.44 -11.35 8.31
CA HIS A 172 23.14 -12.01 8.15
C HIS A 172 22.14 -11.05 7.54
N ARG A 173 21.93 -11.18 6.23
CA ARG A 173 20.99 -10.35 5.48
C ARG A 173 19.53 -10.74 5.77
N ARG A 174 18.66 -9.74 5.67
CA ARG A 174 17.20 -9.88 5.79
C ARG A 174 16.60 -10.38 4.47
N HIS A 175 15.59 -11.23 4.56
CA HIS A 175 14.74 -11.62 3.43
C HIS A 175 13.27 -11.61 3.85
N HIS A 176 12.35 -11.33 2.93
CA HIS A 176 10.92 -11.43 3.20
C HIS A 176 10.33 -12.71 2.64
N CYS A 177 9.51 -13.38 3.43
CA CYS A 177 8.62 -14.42 2.93
C CYS A 177 7.49 -13.78 2.13
N ARG A 178 7.32 -14.14 0.85
CA ARG A 178 6.27 -13.56 0.00
C ARG A 178 4.87 -14.00 0.41
N ALA A 179 4.73 -15.15 1.05
CA ALA A 179 3.44 -15.68 1.49
C ALA A 179 2.92 -15.04 2.78
N CYS A 180 3.78 -14.80 3.78
CA CYS A 180 3.34 -14.30 5.10
C CYS A 180 3.89 -12.92 5.50
N GLY A 181 4.87 -12.37 4.77
CA GLY A 181 5.44 -11.04 5.03
C GLY A 181 6.51 -10.96 6.13
N LYS A 182 6.77 -12.06 6.86
CA LYS A 182 7.82 -12.13 7.89
C LYS A 182 9.22 -11.86 7.33
N VAL A 183 10.10 -11.28 8.17
CA VAL A 183 11.53 -11.15 7.91
C VAL A 183 12.28 -12.39 8.40
N VAL A 184 13.03 -13.01 7.50
CA VAL A 184 13.63 -14.34 7.68
C VAL A 184 15.07 -14.38 7.16
N CYS A 185 15.91 -15.22 7.76
CA CYS A 185 17.26 -15.47 7.25
C CYS A 185 17.22 -16.46 6.07
N SER A 186 18.33 -16.58 5.35
CA SER A 186 18.45 -17.49 4.20
C SER A 186 18.12 -18.93 4.59
N LYS A 187 18.72 -19.43 5.70
CA LYS A 187 18.50 -20.78 6.22
C LYS A 187 17.03 -21.11 6.47
N CYS A 188 16.23 -20.15 6.92
CA CYS A 188 14.79 -20.35 7.20
C CYS A 188 13.86 -20.11 6.00
N SER A 189 14.43 -19.87 4.83
CA SER A 189 13.69 -19.51 3.62
C SER A 189 14.35 -19.99 2.34
N ASN A 190 15.00 -21.17 2.39
CA ASN A 190 15.67 -21.76 1.24
C ASN A 190 14.70 -22.30 0.17
N ASN A 191 13.40 -22.30 0.44
CA ASN A 191 12.38 -22.79 -0.47
C ASN A 191 11.71 -21.65 -1.25
N THR A 192 11.24 -21.99 -2.45
CA THR A 192 10.40 -21.12 -3.28
C THR A 192 9.05 -21.78 -3.53
N TRP A 193 8.04 -20.97 -3.85
CA TRP A 193 6.69 -21.43 -4.18
C TRP A 193 6.03 -20.51 -5.20
N HIS A 194 5.19 -21.08 -6.06
CA HIS A 194 4.41 -20.32 -7.03
C HIS A 194 3.24 -19.59 -6.35
N LEU A 195 3.27 -18.25 -6.36
CA LEU A 195 2.19 -17.39 -5.86
C LEU A 195 1.63 -16.56 -7.03
N PRO A 196 0.60 -17.06 -7.75
CA PRO A 196 0.16 -16.48 -9.03
C PRO A 196 -0.19 -14.99 -8.96
N ASN A 197 -0.80 -14.56 -7.86
CA ASN A 197 -1.22 -13.17 -7.66
C ASN A 197 -0.06 -12.21 -7.39
N ILE A 198 1.12 -12.73 -7.02
CA ILE A 198 2.29 -11.94 -6.61
C ILE A 198 3.35 -11.92 -7.71
N SER A 199 3.62 -13.06 -8.35
CA SER A 199 4.63 -13.17 -9.39
C SER A 199 4.32 -14.31 -10.35
N PRO A 200 4.64 -14.18 -11.65
CA PRO A 200 4.57 -15.30 -12.59
C PRO A 200 5.64 -16.37 -12.31
N LYS A 201 6.67 -16.04 -11.51
CA LYS A 201 7.75 -16.96 -11.13
C LYS A 201 7.59 -17.41 -9.68
N ASP A 202 8.27 -18.49 -9.35
CA ASP A 202 8.41 -18.93 -7.96
C ASP A 202 9.08 -17.87 -7.11
N VAL A 203 8.53 -17.66 -5.91
CA VAL A 203 9.00 -16.65 -4.96
C VAL A 203 9.41 -17.27 -3.63
N ARG A 204 10.35 -16.63 -2.96
CA ARG A 204 10.86 -17.06 -1.65
C ARG A 204 9.74 -17.18 -0.61
N VAL A 205 9.66 -18.33 0.04
CA VAL A 205 8.77 -18.57 1.18
C VAL A 205 9.57 -19.13 2.35
N CYS A 206 9.14 -18.84 3.57
CA CYS A 206 9.79 -19.41 4.75
C CYS A 206 9.37 -20.86 4.98
N ASP A 207 10.14 -21.57 5.81
CA ASP A 207 9.91 -23.00 6.07
C ASP A 207 8.55 -23.30 6.71
N GLN A 208 7.99 -22.34 7.46
CA GLN A 208 6.62 -22.45 8.00
C GLN A 208 5.59 -22.39 6.86
N CYS A 209 5.76 -21.44 5.93
CA CYS A 209 4.82 -21.27 4.82
C CYS A 209 4.90 -22.41 3.82
N ILE A 210 6.11 -22.87 3.44
CA ILE A 210 6.23 -23.98 2.49
C ILE A 210 5.57 -25.25 3.02
N SER A 211 5.66 -25.51 4.33
CA SER A 211 5.01 -26.66 4.97
C SER A 211 3.48 -26.60 4.83
N LEU A 212 2.88 -25.42 5.09
CA LEU A 212 1.45 -25.21 4.91
C LEU A 212 1.02 -25.31 3.44
N LEU A 213 1.77 -24.69 2.53
CA LEU A 213 1.46 -24.66 1.10
C LEU A 213 1.52 -26.06 0.48
N ARG A 214 2.49 -26.89 0.87
CA ARG A 214 2.57 -28.31 0.46
C ARG A 214 1.38 -29.14 0.92
N GLN A 215 0.71 -28.72 2.00
CA GLN A 215 -0.52 -29.34 2.50
C GLN A 215 -1.79 -28.76 1.86
N GLY A 216 -1.66 -27.87 0.87
CA GLY A 216 -2.79 -27.17 0.25
C GLY A 216 -3.47 -26.15 1.16
N LYS A 217 -2.84 -25.77 2.28
CA LYS A 217 -3.41 -24.80 3.23
C LYS A 217 -3.12 -23.36 2.79
N LYS A 218 -4.10 -22.47 2.97
CA LYS A 218 -3.88 -21.02 2.81
C LYS A 218 -2.95 -20.50 3.90
N VAL A 219 -2.00 -19.67 3.51
CA VAL A 219 -1.11 -18.96 4.44
C VAL A 219 -1.79 -17.66 4.86
N VAL A 220 -1.98 -17.48 6.16
CA VAL A 220 -2.46 -16.21 6.72
C VAL A 220 -1.28 -15.23 6.81
N PRO A 221 -1.37 -14.01 6.26
CA PRO A 221 -0.35 -12.99 6.43
C PRO A 221 -0.12 -12.65 7.91
N TYR A 222 1.13 -12.41 8.31
CA TYR A 222 1.48 -12.17 9.71
C TYR A 222 0.71 -10.98 10.31
N ALA A 223 0.59 -9.87 9.57
CA ALA A 223 -0.13 -8.67 10.01
C ALA A 223 -1.64 -8.90 10.29
N HIS A 224 -2.22 -10.02 9.82
CA HIS A 224 -3.64 -10.34 9.98
C HIS A 224 -3.86 -11.50 10.97
N ALA A 225 -2.79 -12.18 11.38
CA ALA A 225 -2.87 -13.17 12.44
C ALA A 225 -2.91 -12.39 13.76
N ASN A 226 -4.11 -11.97 14.21
CA ASN A 226 -4.35 -11.56 15.60
C ASN A 226 -3.67 -12.61 16.48
N HIS A 227 -2.52 -12.29 17.10
CA HIS A 227 -1.64 -13.07 18.00
C HIS A 227 -2.10 -14.47 18.50
N ILE A 228 -2.59 -15.33 17.62
CA ILE A 228 -3.24 -16.61 17.96
C ILE A 228 -2.67 -17.60 16.97
N THR A 229 -1.47 -18.07 17.31
CA THR A 229 -0.87 -19.39 17.07
C THR A 229 0.60 -19.30 16.67
N SER A 230 1.43 -19.81 17.60
CA SER A 230 2.81 -20.29 17.47
C SER A 230 3.99 -19.28 17.53
N ASN A 231 4.64 -19.28 18.70
CA ASN A 231 5.97 -18.74 19.04
C ASN A 231 6.17 -17.21 19.09
N GLU A 232 5.57 -16.56 20.09
CA GLU A 232 5.88 -15.19 20.52
C GLU A 232 7.23 -15.03 21.27
N ASN A 233 8.20 -15.93 21.08
CA ASN A 233 9.47 -15.85 21.81
C ASN A 233 10.53 -14.96 21.16
N CYS A 234 10.30 -14.45 19.94
CA CYS A 234 11.30 -13.65 19.22
C CYS A 234 11.40 -12.20 19.72
N GLN A 235 10.26 -11.55 20.00
CA GLN A 235 10.24 -10.11 20.29
C GLN A 235 10.69 -9.80 21.71
N ARG A 236 10.39 -10.66 22.71
CA ARG A 236 10.80 -10.46 24.11
C ARG A 236 12.32 -10.51 24.32
N ASN A 237 13.05 -11.25 23.48
CA ASN A 237 14.52 -11.33 23.58
C ASN A 237 15.27 -10.17 22.89
N SER A 238 14.61 -9.31 22.11
CA SER A 238 15.28 -8.16 21.48
C SER A 238 15.58 -7.02 22.46
N HIS A 239 14.88 -6.94 23.60
CA HIS A 239 15.17 -5.93 24.64
C HIS A 239 16.38 -6.25 25.53
N ASN A 240 16.98 -7.43 25.38
CA ASN A 240 18.16 -7.87 26.14
C ASN A 240 19.44 -8.03 25.29
N ILE A 241 19.45 -7.60 24.03
CA ILE A 241 20.67 -7.61 23.21
C ILE A 241 21.44 -6.29 23.43
N PRO A 242 22.70 -6.33 23.89
CA PRO A 242 23.51 -5.12 24.06
C PRO A 242 23.65 -4.38 22.72
N ILE A 243 23.30 -3.09 22.71
CA ILE A 243 23.27 -2.18 21.53
C ILE A 243 24.68 -1.90 20.95
N GLN A 244 25.72 -2.63 21.33
CA GLN A 244 27.12 -2.25 21.06
C GLN A 244 27.71 -2.73 19.72
N SER A 245 26.93 -3.22 18.74
CA SER A 245 27.54 -3.59 17.43
C SER A 245 26.66 -3.46 16.18
N LEU A 246 25.61 -2.61 16.21
CA LEU A 246 24.88 -2.29 14.99
C LEU A 246 25.59 -1.18 14.20
N ASN A 247 26.63 -1.55 13.44
CA ASN A 247 27.08 -0.69 12.34
C ASN A 247 26.00 -0.73 11.26
N GLU A 248 25.19 0.33 11.19
CA GLU A 248 24.13 0.51 10.21
C GLU A 248 24.72 0.67 8.79
N THR A 249 24.88 -0.45 8.09
CA THR A 249 25.01 -0.43 6.62
C THR A 249 23.98 -1.39 6.04
N THR A 250 22.92 -0.81 5.47
CA THR A 250 21.74 -1.51 4.95
C THR A 250 22.02 -2.13 3.58
N LEU A 251 22.87 -3.16 3.53
CA LEU A 251 23.11 -3.93 2.31
C LEU A 251 22.11 -5.07 2.17
N SER A 252 20.96 -4.76 1.57
CA SER A 252 19.94 -5.73 1.16
C SER A 252 20.18 -6.16 -0.29
N ASP A 253 20.13 -7.46 -0.58
CA ASP A 253 20.16 -7.99 -1.94
C ASP A 253 18.73 -8.10 -2.48
N SER A 254 18.34 -7.15 -3.32
CA SER A 254 17.24 -7.33 -4.27
C SER A 254 17.38 -6.31 -5.38
N SER A 255 17.42 -6.82 -6.60
CA SER A 255 17.41 -6.13 -7.90
C SER A 255 16.17 -5.25 -8.10
N ASP A 256 16.09 -4.15 -7.37
CA ASP A 256 15.27 -3.00 -7.71
C ASP A 256 16.20 -1.79 -7.62
N ASP A 257 16.52 -1.21 -8.78
CA ASP A 257 17.35 -0.01 -8.89
C ASP A 257 16.82 1.11 -7.99
N GLU A 258 17.63 1.53 -7.02
CA GLU A 258 17.44 2.77 -6.26
C GLU A 258 18.77 3.45 -5.97
N GLU A 259 18.96 4.60 -6.61
CA GLU A 259 19.88 5.65 -6.19
C GLU A 259 19.32 6.39 -4.96
N ASP A 260 20.27 6.94 -4.20
CA ASP A 260 20.10 7.51 -2.87
C ASP A 260 19.51 8.93 -2.94
N ASP A 261 18.22 9.08 -2.63
CA ASP A 261 17.67 10.39 -2.25
C ASP A 261 17.78 10.55 -0.73
N SER A 262 18.75 11.36 -0.32
CA SER A 262 19.11 11.71 1.06
C SER A 262 18.16 12.75 1.70
N SER A 263 17.06 13.12 1.05
CA SER A 263 16.13 14.14 1.55
C SER A 263 14.84 13.56 2.13
N ALA A 264 14.93 12.79 3.23
CA ALA A 264 13.75 12.34 3.97
C ALA A 264 13.87 12.74 5.43
N ASN A 265 13.38 13.94 5.79
CA ASN A 265 12.90 14.29 7.15
C ASN A 265 12.20 15.66 7.21
N LYS A 266 11.39 16.01 6.20
CA LYS A 266 10.33 17.01 6.34
C LYS A 266 9.16 16.55 5.50
N ILE A 267 7.99 16.38 6.13
CA ILE A 267 6.73 16.30 5.40
C ILE A 267 6.64 17.63 4.64
N ILE A 268 6.94 17.62 3.34
CA ILE A 268 6.56 18.73 2.47
C ILE A 268 5.04 18.87 2.64
N ASN A 269 4.59 20.07 3.05
CA ASN A 269 3.22 20.42 3.46
C ASN A 269 2.13 19.68 2.66
N SER A 270 1.04 19.32 3.35
CA SER A 270 -0.18 18.71 2.81
C SER A 270 -0.59 19.31 1.46
N GLN A 271 -0.70 18.46 0.43
CA GLN A 271 -1.25 18.81 -0.88
C GLN A 271 -2.46 17.93 -1.23
N THR A 272 -3.15 17.36 -0.24
CA THR A 272 -4.37 16.61 -0.54
C THR A 272 -5.43 17.55 -1.08
N ARG A 273 -5.96 17.20 -2.24
CA ARG A 273 -7.04 17.92 -2.90
C ARG A 273 -8.07 16.91 -3.39
N MET A 274 -9.21 16.88 -2.73
CA MET A 274 -10.38 16.14 -3.19
C MET A 274 -11.19 17.05 -4.09
N PHE A 275 -11.34 16.65 -5.35
CA PHE A 275 -12.19 17.30 -6.33
C PHE A 275 -13.60 16.74 -6.18
N ASN A 276 -14.61 17.62 -6.14
CA ASN A 276 -16.04 17.31 -5.97
C ASN A 276 -16.58 17.04 -4.55
N SER A 277 -15.86 17.33 -3.46
CA SER A 277 -16.41 17.13 -2.11
C SER A 277 -17.64 17.99 -1.74
N ASN A 278 -18.11 18.90 -2.61
CA ASN A 278 -19.24 19.81 -2.38
C ASN A 278 -20.10 20.05 -3.65
N ASN A 279 -20.17 19.12 -4.61
CA ASN A 279 -21.01 19.31 -5.79
C ASN A 279 -22.35 18.57 -5.61
N PRO A 280 -23.48 19.26 -5.29
CA PRO A 280 -24.78 18.65 -4.97
C PRO A 280 -25.45 17.87 -6.13
N GLN A 281 -24.72 17.65 -7.22
CA GLN A 281 -25.12 16.86 -8.39
C GLN A 281 -24.05 15.83 -8.76
N ASP A 282 -23.17 15.50 -7.82
CA ASP A 282 -22.38 14.28 -7.86
C ASP A 282 -23.36 13.09 -7.95
N PRO A 283 -23.27 12.20 -8.95
CA PRO A 283 -24.02 10.94 -8.92
C PRO A 283 -23.71 10.09 -7.67
N PHE A 284 -22.68 10.49 -6.89
CA PHE A 284 -22.32 9.92 -5.60
C PHE A 284 -22.75 10.77 -4.36
N ASP A 285 -23.36 11.95 -4.52
CA ASP A 285 -23.86 12.77 -3.40
C ASP A 285 -25.21 12.29 -2.84
N ASP A 286 -26.01 11.57 -3.64
CA ASP A 286 -27.30 10.99 -3.22
C ASP A 286 -27.16 9.91 -2.13
N PHE A 287 -25.93 9.47 -1.86
CA PHE A 287 -25.62 8.49 -0.80
C PHE A 287 -25.37 9.11 0.59
N THR A 288 -25.36 10.44 0.71
CA THR A 288 -25.03 11.14 1.98
C THR A 288 -26.21 11.27 2.94
N THR A 289 -27.42 10.88 2.55
CA THR A 289 -28.62 11.01 3.41
C THR A 289 -28.95 9.77 4.25
N ASN A 290 -28.19 8.69 4.14
CA ASN A 290 -28.34 7.53 5.02
C ASN A 290 -27.07 7.33 5.85
N GLU A 291 -27.12 7.79 7.11
CA GLU A 291 -26.16 7.38 8.13
C GLU A 291 -25.94 5.86 8.08
N PRO A 292 -24.69 5.37 8.16
CA PRO A 292 -24.47 3.97 8.40
C PRO A 292 -25.02 3.64 9.78
N ARG A 293 -26.15 2.92 9.83
CA ARG A 293 -26.55 2.21 11.05
C ARG A 293 -25.35 1.34 11.46
N ASN A 294 -24.88 1.60 12.67
CA ASN A 294 -24.03 0.71 13.45
C ASN A 294 -24.34 -0.75 13.10
N ASN A 295 -23.43 -1.38 12.37
CA ASN A 295 -23.34 -2.83 12.34
C ASN A 295 -21.87 -3.17 12.56
N SER A 296 -21.55 -3.46 13.82
CA SER A 296 -20.42 -4.30 14.16
C SER A 296 -20.55 -5.60 13.37
N LEU A 297 -19.64 -5.85 12.44
CA LEU A 297 -19.50 -7.17 11.83
C LEU A 297 -18.01 -7.52 11.73
N PHE A 298 -17.69 -8.52 12.56
CA PHE A 298 -16.61 -9.52 12.58
C PHE A 298 -15.46 -9.42 11.58
#